data_AF-A0A6B2G7Q8-F1
#
_entry.id   AF-A0A6B2G7Q8-F1
#
_cell.length_a   1.000
_cell.length_b   1.000
_cell.length_c   1.000
_cell.angle_alpha   90.00
_cell.angle_beta   90.00
_cell.angle_gamma   90.00
#
_symmetry.space_group_name_H-M   'P 1'
#
loop_
_entity.id
_entity.type
_entity.pdbx_description
1 polymer ?
#
loop_
_entity_poly.entity_id
_entity_poly.type
_entity_poly.pdbx_seq_one_letter_code
_entity_poly.pdbx_strand_id
1 'polypeptide(L)'
;MICKTLYLTFSLFILIDKVTSPNPILDKLNYLKNRHRQRSKSDPTFSKITTLQEFKLEDYVPVYHVPKVPTFIMKVTWDIQELDIGTVGIYRTPGSMSTYTKLVEDYLLSHQIGDEIYSATTLASGLKLFLRKLSEPLLTFDYRGLFLEAAKLGDKETIKQLIEALPVPYRDT
;
A
#
# COMPACT_ATOMS: atom_id res chain seq x y z
N MET A 1 52.72 -28.31 -16.98
CA MET A 1 51.43 -28.37 -16.25
C MET A 1 50.74 -27.00 -16.23
N ILE A 2 50.49 -26.36 -17.39
CA ILE A 2 49.95 -24.98 -17.44
C ILE A 2 48.58 -24.89 -18.15
N CYS A 3 48.16 -25.92 -18.92
CA CYS A 3 46.93 -25.83 -19.71
C CYS A 3 45.61 -26.18 -19.00
N LYS A 4 45.61 -26.71 -17.77
CA LYS A 4 44.35 -27.08 -17.07
C LYS A 4 43.74 -25.94 -16.24
N THR A 5 44.52 -24.93 -15.87
CA THR A 5 44.05 -23.82 -15.02
C THR A 5 43.25 -22.78 -15.82
N LEU A 6 43.59 -22.57 -17.10
CA LEU A 6 42.92 -21.58 -17.97
C LEU A 6 41.51 -22.00 -18.40
N TYR A 7 41.22 -23.30 -18.50
CA TYR A 7 39.88 -23.78 -18.84
C TYR A 7 38.89 -23.65 -17.67
N LEU A 8 39.37 -23.78 -16.43
CA LEU A 8 38.53 -23.62 -15.23
C LEU A 8 38.20 -22.14 -14.96
N THR A 9 39.11 -21.21 -15.26
CA THR A 9 38.83 -19.76 -15.11
C THR A 9 37.92 -19.24 -16.22
N PHE A 10 38.03 -19.73 -17.45
CA PHE A 10 37.12 -19.33 -18.53
C PHE A 10 35.70 -19.91 -18.36
N SER A 11 35.58 -21.14 -17.85
CA SER A 11 34.27 -21.74 -17.56
C SER A 11 33.57 -21.07 -16.36
N LEU A 12 34.35 -20.61 -15.36
CA LEU A 12 33.81 -19.85 -14.23
C LEU A 12 33.40 -18.43 -14.64
N PHE A 13 34.05 -17.82 -15.64
CA PHE A 13 33.68 -16.51 -16.16
C PHE A 13 32.35 -16.53 -16.95
N ILE A 14 32.14 -17.57 -17.76
CA ILE A 14 30.87 -17.77 -18.49
C ILE A 14 29.69 -18.07 -17.54
N LEU A 15 29.95 -18.62 -16.34
CA LEU A 15 28.91 -18.92 -15.37
C LEU A 15 28.51 -17.71 -14.50
N ILE A 16 29.40 -16.72 -14.35
CA ILE A 16 29.11 -15.47 -13.62
C ILE A 16 28.30 -14.50 -14.49
N ASP A 17 28.48 -14.51 -15.82
CA ASP A 17 27.73 -13.66 -16.74
C ASP A 17 26.26 -14.09 -16.97
N LYS A 18 25.80 -15.20 -16.37
CA LYS A 18 24.39 -15.62 -16.40
C LYS A 18 23.54 -15.13 -15.22
N VAL A 19 24.11 -14.39 -14.25
CA VAL A 19 23.40 -13.99 -13.01
C VAL A 19 22.67 -12.63 -13.10
N THR A 20 22.83 -11.87 -14.18
CA THR A 20 22.10 -10.61 -14.35
C THR A 20 21.44 -10.56 -15.72
N SER A 21 20.35 -11.34 -15.86
CA SER A 21 19.27 -10.84 -16.70
C SER A 21 18.81 -9.51 -16.07
N PRO A 22 18.85 -8.38 -16.78
CA PRO A 22 18.37 -7.13 -16.22
C PRO A 22 16.87 -7.32 -15.96
N ASN A 23 16.49 -7.56 -14.71
CA ASN A 23 15.08 -7.58 -14.35
C ASN A 23 14.65 -6.11 -14.36
N PRO A 24 13.90 -5.66 -15.39
CA PRO A 24 13.57 -4.24 -15.55
C PRO A 24 12.74 -3.71 -14.37
N ILE A 25 12.08 -4.60 -13.61
CA ILE A 25 11.33 -4.26 -12.41
C ILE A 25 12.29 -3.96 -11.25
N LEU A 26 13.38 -4.73 -11.09
CA LEU A 26 14.38 -4.49 -10.04
C LEU A 26 15.14 -3.18 -10.25
N ASP A 27 15.44 -2.83 -11.50
CA ASP A 27 16.10 -1.56 -11.82
C ASP A 27 15.18 -0.36 -11.55
N LYS A 28 13.91 -0.45 -11.95
CA LYS A 28 12.88 0.56 -11.59
C LYS A 28 12.70 0.65 -10.07
N LEU A 29 12.72 -0.47 -9.36
CA LEU A 29 12.61 -0.51 -7.90
C LEU A 29 13.77 0.22 -7.21
N ASN A 30 14.99 -0.05 -7.65
CA ASN A 30 16.17 0.63 -7.13
C ASN A 30 16.13 2.14 -7.42
N TYR A 31 15.63 2.54 -8.59
CA TYR A 31 15.39 3.95 -8.91
C TYR A 31 14.37 4.61 -7.97
N LEU A 32 13.22 3.97 -7.72
CA LEU A 32 12.18 4.51 -6.82
C LEU A 32 12.64 4.60 -5.36
N LYS A 33 13.36 3.58 -4.86
CA LYS A 33 13.97 3.61 -3.51
C LYS A 33 14.90 4.81 -3.33
N ASN A 34 15.68 5.15 -4.36
CA ASN A 34 16.58 6.30 -4.32
C ASN A 34 15.84 7.64 -4.45
N ARG A 35 14.70 7.66 -5.16
CA ARG A 35 13.87 8.86 -5.36
C ARG A 35 13.08 9.27 -4.11
N HIS A 36 12.53 8.32 -3.35
CA HIS A 36 11.85 8.62 -2.07
C HIS A 36 12.79 9.24 -1.03
N ARG A 37 14.10 8.95 -1.13
CA ARG A 37 15.12 9.61 -0.32
C ARG A 37 15.30 11.10 -0.68
N GLN A 38 14.80 11.57 -1.82
CA GLN A 38 15.10 12.92 -2.35
C GLN A 38 13.90 13.82 -2.68
N ARG A 39 12.66 13.35 -2.73
CA ARG A 39 11.51 14.19 -3.15
C ARG A 39 10.59 14.61 -2.00
N SER A 40 10.73 15.87 -1.59
CA SER A 40 9.60 16.71 -1.15
C SER A 40 9.08 17.53 -2.34
N LYS A 41 7.75 17.63 -2.45
CA LYS A 41 6.91 18.43 -3.38
C LYS A 41 6.34 17.67 -4.59
N SER A 42 5.00 17.67 -4.65
CA SER A 42 4.15 16.99 -5.63
C SER A 42 3.59 17.97 -6.67
N ASP A 43 3.44 17.49 -7.91
CA ASP A 43 2.66 18.12 -8.98
C ASP A 43 1.36 17.32 -9.20
N PRO A 44 0.18 17.95 -9.38
CA PRO A 44 -1.10 17.26 -9.45
C PRO A 44 -1.62 17.17 -10.88
N THR A 45 -1.80 15.96 -11.44
CA THR A 45 -2.80 15.80 -12.52
C THR A 45 -3.33 14.36 -12.64
N PHE A 46 -4.44 14.08 -11.96
CA PHE A 46 -5.54 13.29 -12.53
C PHE A 46 -6.87 13.74 -11.89
N SER A 47 -7.91 13.78 -12.70
CA SER A 47 -9.00 14.74 -12.62
C SER A 47 -10.18 14.35 -11.72
N LYS A 48 -10.60 15.35 -10.91
CA LYS A 48 -11.98 15.73 -10.56
C LYS A 48 -12.98 14.59 -10.28
N ILE A 49 -13.12 14.22 -9.01
CA ILE A 49 -14.40 13.83 -8.41
C ILE A 49 -14.53 14.55 -7.06
N THR A 50 -15.46 15.50 -7.02
CA THR A 50 -16.21 16.02 -5.86
C THR A 50 -15.41 16.38 -4.61
N THR A 51 -15.33 17.68 -4.32
CA THR A 51 -14.84 18.32 -3.08
C THR A 51 -15.03 17.48 -1.80
N LEU A 52 -14.07 16.61 -1.54
CA LEU A 52 -13.89 15.86 -0.30
C LEU A 52 -12.41 16.02 0.01
N GLN A 53 -12.10 16.60 1.16
CA GLN A 53 -10.74 16.96 1.55
C GLN A 53 -9.83 15.73 1.48
N GLU A 54 -8.97 15.69 0.47
CA GLU A 54 -7.91 14.69 0.36
C GLU A 54 -6.95 14.89 1.54
N PHE A 55 -6.42 13.80 2.09
CA PHE A 55 -5.51 13.84 3.22
C PHE A 55 -4.34 12.88 3.06
N LYS A 56 -3.24 13.17 3.76
CA LYS A 56 -2.04 12.34 3.75
C LYS A 56 -2.14 11.25 4.81
N LEU A 57 -1.76 10.02 4.46
CA LEU A 57 -1.82 8.90 5.40
C LEU A 57 -0.94 9.17 6.64
N GLU A 58 0.19 9.84 6.41
CA GLU A 58 1.21 10.17 7.41
C GLU A 58 0.69 11.04 8.55
N ASP A 59 -0.36 11.82 8.32
CA ASP A 59 -0.94 12.69 9.35
C ASP A 59 -1.76 11.90 10.38
N TYR A 60 -2.16 10.65 10.06
CA TYR A 60 -3.04 9.83 10.88
C TYR A 60 -2.37 8.60 11.48
N VAL A 61 -1.06 8.42 11.28
CA VAL A 61 -0.31 7.29 11.86
C VAL A 61 0.36 7.66 13.19
N PRO A 62 0.54 6.70 14.11
CA PRO A 62 1.28 6.95 15.35
C PRO A 62 2.71 7.44 15.07
N VAL A 63 3.15 8.54 15.69
CA VAL A 63 4.50 9.11 15.46
C VAL A 63 5.60 8.27 16.11
N TYR A 64 5.37 7.76 17.32
CA TYR A 64 6.42 7.13 18.13
C TYR A 64 6.40 5.60 18.17
N HIS A 65 5.33 4.98 17.67
CA HIS A 65 5.15 3.52 17.75
C HIS A 65 5.04 2.91 16.36
N VAL A 66 5.36 1.62 16.28
CA VAL A 66 5.09 0.75 15.14
C VAL A 66 4.04 -0.28 15.56
N PRO A 67 3.16 -0.74 14.67
CA PRO A 67 3.12 -0.43 13.23
C PRO A 67 2.57 0.98 12.94
N LYS A 68 2.95 1.57 11.80
CA LYS A 68 2.47 2.89 11.35
C LYS A 68 1.10 2.79 10.69
N VAL A 69 0.09 2.39 11.44
CA VAL A 69 -1.29 2.20 10.96
C VAL A 69 -2.23 3.22 11.62
N PRO A 70 -3.12 3.89 10.88
CA PRO A 70 -4.11 4.77 11.47
C PRO A 70 -5.03 4.06 12.45
N THR A 71 -5.32 4.71 13.58
CA THR A 71 -6.24 4.19 14.59
C THR A 71 -7.61 3.85 14.01
N PHE A 72 -8.06 4.63 13.02
CA PHE A 72 -9.29 4.34 12.30
C PHE A 72 -9.30 2.94 11.68
N ILE A 73 -8.25 2.59 10.93
CA ILE A 73 -8.16 1.30 10.27
C ILE A 73 -8.12 0.17 11.29
N MET A 74 -7.33 0.32 12.35
CA MET A 74 -7.24 -0.70 13.42
C MET A 74 -8.59 -0.95 14.09
N LYS A 75 -9.25 0.11 14.58
CA LYS A 75 -10.52 0.01 15.31
C LYS A 75 -11.64 -0.51 14.42
N VAL A 76 -11.80 0.05 13.22
CA VAL A 76 -12.86 -0.33 12.29
C VAL A 76 -12.68 -1.78 11.84
N THR A 77 -11.45 -2.24 11.60
CA THR A 77 -11.19 -3.64 11.22
C THR A 77 -11.50 -4.59 12.37
N TRP A 78 -11.11 -4.23 13.60
CA TRP A 78 -11.44 -5.01 14.80
C TRP A 78 -12.97 -5.13 14.98
N ASP A 79 -13.68 -4.02 14.87
CA ASP A 79 -15.14 -3.99 15.03
C ASP A 79 -15.85 -4.79 13.93
N ILE A 80 -15.35 -4.76 12.69
CA ILE A 80 -15.86 -5.62 11.62
C ILE A 80 -15.66 -7.08 11.98
N GLN A 81 -14.48 -7.46 12.48
CA GLN A 81 -14.17 -8.85 12.84
C GLN A 81 -15.07 -9.39 13.97
N GLU A 82 -15.44 -8.55 14.93
CA GLU A 82 -16.37 -8.95 16.01
C GLU A 82 -17.83 -9.05 15.52
N LEU A 83 -18.21 -8.27 14.50
CA LEU A 83 -19.58 -8.19 13.98
C LEU A 83 -19.85 -9.05 12.73
N ASP A 84 -18.81 -9.63 12.13
CA ASP A 84 -18.92 -10.30 10.82
C ASP A 84 -19.70 -11.62 10.86
N ILE A 85 -19.91 -12.20 12.05
CA ILE A 85 -20.60 -13.45 12.29
C ILE A 85 -22.06 -13.34 11.78
N GLY A 86 -22.27 -13.79 10.54
CA GLY A 86 -23.59 -13.82 9.89
C GLY A 86 -23.86 -12.67 8.91
N THR A 87 -22.95 -11.70 8.75
CA THR A 87 -23.14 -10.60 7.78
C THR A 87 -22.67 -11.01 6.38
N VAL A 88 -23.60 -11.24 5.45
CA VAL A 88 -23.26 -11.63 4.07
C VAL A 88 -22.80 -10.42 3.25
N GLY A 89 -21.60 -10.50 2.68
CA GLY A 89 -21.12 -9.56 1.66
C GLY A 89 -20.66 -8.20 2.20
N ILE A 90 -20.03 -8.18 3.37
CA ILE A 90 -19.61 -6.99 4.14
C ILE A 90 -18.84 -5.94 3.30
N TYR A 91 -17.99 -6.39 2.38
CA TYR A 91 -17.24 -5.50 1.48
C TYR A 91 -17.93 -5.22 0.14
N ARG A 92 -18.93 -6.02 -0.23
CA ARG A 92 -19.68 -5.93 -1.50
C ARG A 92 -20.92 -5.04 -1.36
N THR A 93 -21.71 -5.25 -0.31
CA THR A 93 -22.95 -4.52 -0.05
C THR A 93 -22.64 -3.22 0.71
N PRO A 94 -23.01 -2.04 0.19
CA PRO A 94 -22.76 -0.79 0.90
C PRO A 94 -23.65 -0.67 2.14
N GLY A 95 -23.11 -0.03 3.19
CA GLY A 95 -23.88 0.43 4.34
C GLY A 95 -24.53 1.80 4.10
N SER A 96 -25.07 2.40 5.16
CA SER A 96 -25.73 3.71 5.10
C SER A 96 -24.75 4.83 4.72
N MET A 97 -24.99 5.51 3.59
CA MET A 97 -24.09 6.54 3.05
C MET A 97 -23.92 7.74 3.97
N SER A 98 -25.00 8.25 4.56
CA SER A 98 -24.92 9.34 5.52
C SER A 98 -24.08 8.96 6.73
N THR A 99 -24.27 7.73 7.23
CA THR A 99 -23.59 7.23 8.43
C THR A 99 -22.10 7.02 8.22
N TYR A 100 -21.68 6.28 7.17
CA TYR A 100 -20.25 6.03 6.97
C TYR A 100 -19.50 7.28 6.52
N THR A 101 -20.16 8.23 5.87
CA THR A 101 -19.54 9.51 5.47
C THR A 101 -19.28 10.38 6.69
N LYS A 102 -20.28 10.52 7.58
CA LYS A 102 -20.13 11.22 8.85
C LYS A 102 -19.05 10.58 9.72
N LEU A 103 -19.05 9.26 9.86
CA LEU A 103 -18.01 8.55 10.62
C LEU A 103 -16.59 8.87 10.15
N VAL A 104 -16.36 8.90 8.83
CA VAL A 104 -15.04 9.25 8.28
C VAL A 104 -14.72 10.73 8.50
N GLU A 105 -15.68 11.63 8.30
CA GLU A 105 -15.47 13.08 8.50
C GLU A 105 -15.18 13.44 9.96
N ASP A 106 -15.94 12.87 10.89
CA ASP A 106 -15.73 13.04 12.33
C ASP A 106 -14.34 12.55 12.74
N TYR A 107 -13.87 11.41 12.19
CA TYR A 107 -12.51 10.94 12.44
C TYR A 107 -11.45 11.86 11.84
N LEU A 108 -11.61 12.33 10.61
CA LEU A 108 -10.63 13.22 9.97
C LEU A 108 -10.49 14.56 10.71
N LEU A 109 -11.57 15.04 11.33
CA LEU A 109 -11.55 16.27 12.14
C LEU A 109 -10.99 16.04 13.54
N SER A 110 -11.41 14.99 14.23
CA SER A 110 -11.14 14.79 15.67
C SER A 110 -10.01 13.82 15.99
N HIS A 111 -9.58 13.01 15.01
CA HIS A 111 -8.69 11.85 15.18
C HIS A 111 -9.23 10.80 16.16
N GLN A 112 -10.54 10.81 16.41
CA GLN A 112 -11.22 9.91 17.34
C GLN A 112 -12.40 9.23 16.65
N ILE A 113 -12.71 8.01 17.08
CA ILE A 113 -13.93 7.30 16.72
C ILE A 113 -14.81 7.29 17.96
N GLY A 114 -16.06 7.73 17.83
CA GLY A 114 -17.02 7.68 18.94
C GLY A 114 -17.44 6.25 19.28
N ASP A 115 -18.04 6.07 20.46
CA ASP A 115 -18.51 4.76 20.94
C ASP A 115 -19.84 4.29 20.30
N GLU A 116 -20.24 4.90 19.20
CA GLU A 116 -21.46 4.53 18.47
C GLU A 116 -21.33 3.12 17.87
N ILE A 117 -22.38 2.31 18.01
CA ILE A 117 -22.42 0.96 17.43
C ILE A 117 -22.89 1.05 15.97
N TYR A 118 -22.00 0.68 15.04
CA TYR A 118 -22.30 0.65 13.61
C TYR A 118 -22.45 -0.78 13.10
N SER A 119 -23.20 -0.96 12.00
CA SER A 119 -23.23 -2.25 11.30
C SER A 119 -21.90 -2.55 10.60
N ALA A 120 -21.55 -3.83 10.46
CA ALA A 120 -20.33 -4.24 9.75
C ALA A 120 -20.25 -3.70 8.31
N THR A 121 -21.37 -3.63 7.58
CA THR A 121 -21.44 -3.04 6.22
C THR A 121 -21.16 -1.54 6.20
N THR A 122 -21.58 -0.81 7.23
CA THR A 122 -21.33 0.63 7.38
C THR A 122 -19.86 0.88 7.70
N LEU A 123 -19.30 0.11 8.65
CA LEU A 123 -17.88 0.13 8.97
C LEU A 123 -17.00 -0.19 7.75
N ALA A 124 -17.30 -1.26 7.01
CA ALA A 124 -16.58 -1.62 5.79
C ALA A 124 -16.70 -0.55 4.70
N SER A 125 -17.86 0.12 4.60
CA SER A 125 -18.04 1.25 3.67
C SER A 125 -17.24 2.48 4.10
N GLY A 126 -17.14 2.76 5.40
CA GLY A 126 -16.30 3.79 5.98
C GLY A 126 -14.81 3.53 5.74
N LEU A 127 -14.34 2.30 5.98
CA LEU A 127 -12.97 1.87 5.68
C LEU A 127 -12.61 2.10 4.21
N LYS A 128 -13.48 1.67 3.29
CA LYS A 128 -13.31 1.91 1.85
C LYS A 128 -13.27 3.39 1.52
N LEU A 129 -14.14 4.21 2.14
CA LEU A 129 -14.17 5.65 1.93
C LEU A 129 -12.89 6.32 2.43
N PHE A 130 -12.40 5.94 3.62
CA PHE A 130 -11.16 6.46 4.20
C PHE A 130 -9.97 6.23 3.26
N LEU A 131 -9.77 4.98 2.81
CA LEU A 131 -8.67 4.63 1.89
C LEU A 131 -8.80 5.34 0.53
N ARG A 132 -10.02 5.59 0.06
CA ARG A 132 -10.28 6.30 -1.20
C ARG A 132 -10.03 7.81 -1.09
N LYS A 133 -10.11 8.40 0.10
CA LYS A 133 -9.85 9.83 0.36
C LYS A 133 -8.36 10.16 0.58
N LEU A 134 -7.48 9.16 0.55
CA LEU A 134 -6.05 9.40 0.61
C LEU A 134 -5.59 10.22 -0.60
N SER A 135 -4.76 11.23 -0.38
CA SER A 135 -4.13 12.03 -1.45
C SER A 135 -3.21 11.20 -2.33
N GLU A 136 -2.66 10.12 -1.76
CA GLU A 136 -1.85 9.12 -2.43
C GLU A 136 -2.49 7.74 -2.15
N PRO A 137 -2.78 6.92 -3.17
CA PRO A 137 -3.41 5.62 -2.96
C PRO A 137 -2.49 4.72 -2.12
N LEU A 138 -3.08 3.72 -1.44
CA LEU A 138 -2.32 2.85 -0.52
C LEU A 138 -1.11 2.16 -1.20
N LEU A 139 -1.25 1.74 -2.45
CA LEU A 139 -0.15 1.14 -3.22
C LEU A 139 0.75 2.15 -3.92
N THR A 140 0.51 3.45 -3.72
CA THR A 140 1.17 4.60 -4.35
C THR A 140 1.08 4.63 -5.89
N PHE A 141 1.05 5.81 -6.50
CA PHE A 141 1.06 5.95 -7.95
C PHE A 141 2.37 5.46 -8.56
N ASP A 142 3.49 5.69 -7.88
CA ASP A 142 4.83 5.34 -8.35
C ASP A 142 5.01 3.81 -8.47
N TYR A 143 4.44 3.02 -7.56
CA TYR A 143 4.60 1.57 -7.55
C TYR A 143 3.45 0.82 -8.25
N ARG A 144 2.31 1.46 -8.49
CA ARG A 144 1.13 0.85 -9.14
C ARG A 144 1.46 0.13 -10.45
N GLY A 145 2.29 0.75 -11.30
CA GLY A 145 2.70 0.15 -12.58
C GLY A 145 3.48 -1.15 -12.38
N LEU A 146 4.39 -1.17 -11.40
CA LEU A 146 5.20 -2.33 -11.07
C LEU A 146 4.36 -3.46 -10.48
N PHE A 147 3.41 -3.14 -9.61
CA PHE A 147 2.47 -4.14 -9.10
C PHE A 147 1.66 -4.79 -10.22
N LEU A 148 1.21 -4.01 -11.20
CA LEU A 148 0.47 -4.53 -12.35
C LEU A 148 1.35 -5.42 -13.25
N GLU A 149 2.60 -5.02 -13.51
CA GLU A 149 3.58 -5.83 -14.25
C GLU A 149 3.86 -7.16 -13.52
N ALA A 150 4.15 -7.11 -12.23
CA ALA A 150 4.41 -8.31 -11.41
C ALA A 150 3.20 -9.25 -11.34
N ALA A 151 1.99 -8.70 -11.18
CA ALA A 151 0.75 -9.47 -11.15
C ALA A 151 0.48 -10.20 -12.48
N LYS A 152 0.77 -9.56 -13.62
CA LYS A 152 0.64 -10.20 -14.94
C LYS A 152 1.58 -11.38 -15.12
N LEU A 153 2.78 -11.30 -14.54
CA LEU A 153 3.79 -12.37 -14.58
C LEU A 153 3.52 -13.47 -13.55
N GLY A 154 2.63 -13.24 -12.57
CA GLY A 154 2.37 -14.18 -11.48
C GLY A 154 3.53 -14.33 -10.50
N ASP A 155 4.48 -13.38 -10.50
CA ASP A 155 5.69 -13.44 -9.69
C ASP A 155 5.43 -12.92 -8.27
N LYS A 156 5.18 -13.85 -7.34
CA LYS A 156 4.92 -13.56 -5.93
C LYS A 156 6.13 -12.96 -5.23
N GLU A 157 7.35 -13.33 -5.61
CA GLU A 157 8.56 -12.84 -4.94
C GLU A 157 8.78 -11.37 -5.27
N THR A 158 8.60 -10.99 -6.54
CA THR A 158 8.61 -9.59 -6.95
C THR A 158 7.51 -8.78 -6.25
N ILE A 159 6.28 -9.32 -6.12
CA ILE A 159 5.20 -8.63 -5.37
C ILE A 159 5.59 -8.38 -3.91
N LYS A 160 6.20 -9.36 -3.25
CA LYS A 160 6.68 -9.21 -1.87
C LYS A 160 7.74 -8.10 -1.76
N GLN A 161 8.71 -8.09 -2.66
CA GLN A 161 9.75 -7.06 -2.71
C GLN A 161 9.18 -5.65 -2.97
N LEU A 162 8.11 -5.55 -3.78
CA LEU A 162 7.38 -4.30 -4.00
C LEU A 162 6.71 -3.81 -2.71
N ILE A 163 6.04 -4.70 -1.96
CA ILE A 163 5.43 -4.36 -0.66
C ILE A 163 6.50 -3.87 0.32
N GLU A 164 7.62 -4.59 0.45
CA GLU A 164 8.72 -4.21 1.33
C GLU A 164 9.36 -2.86 0.95
N ALA A 165 9.27 -2.48 -0.33
CA ALA A 165 9.80 -1.23 -0.86
C ALA A 165 8.86 -0.02 -0.74
N LEU A 166 7.59 -0.21 -0.33
CA LEU A 166 6.66 0.88 -0.09
C LEU A 166 7.11 1.76 1.09
N PRO A 167 6.71 3.04 1.13
CA PRO A 167 6.95 3.88 2.31
C PRO A 167 6.30 3.28 3.56
N VAL A 168 6.96 3.40 4.72
CA VAL A 168 6.57 2.69 5.95
C VAL A 168 5.08 2.82 6.31
N PRO A 169 4.45 4.01 6.32
CA PRO A 169 3.02 4.14 6.62
C PRO A 169 2.11 3.35 5.67
N TYR A 170 2.47 3.30 4.39
CA TYR A 170 1.72 2.62 3.33
C TYR A 170 1.98 1.12 3.30
N ARG A 171 3.15 0.68 3.76
CA ARG A 171 3.51 -0.73 3.88
C ARG A 171 2.87 -1.38 5.10
N ASP A 172 2.89 -0.66 6.22
CA ASP A 172 2.39 -1.18 7.50
C ASP A 172 0.86 -1.22 7.54
N THR A 173 0.19 -0.36 6.77
CA THR A 173 -1.28 -0.27 6.61
C THR A 173 -1.81 -1.28 5.60
#